data_AF-A0A6M2E3F5-F1
#
_entry.id   AF-A0A6M2E3F5-F1
#
_cell.length_a   1.000
_cell.length_b   1.000
_cell.length_c   1.000
_cell.angle_alpha   90.00
_cell.angle_beta   90.00
_cell.angle_gamma   90.00
#
_symmetry.space_group_name_H-M   'P 1'
#
loop_
_entity.id
_entity.type
_entity.pdbx_description
1 polymer ?
#
loop_
_entity_poly.entity_id
_entity_poly.type
_entity_poly.pdbx_seq_one_letter_code
_entity_poly.pdbx_strand_id
1 'polypeptide(L)'
;MVQRKIKGKKGKKKIAAAPLAVKKPEQKKVTNPLFEKRPRNFSIGQDIQPKRDLSRFVKWPKYVRIQRQRAILYQRIKVPPPINQFTQCLDRQTATNLFKLLDKYKPESKAAKKQRLLQRAEQKSRGREDAPTKRLPVVR
;
A
#
# COMPACT_ATOMS: atom_id res chain seq x y z
N MET A 1 -31.66 -35.37 -24.45
CA MET A 1 -32.74 -35.58 -23.46
C MET A 1 -32.69 -37.02 -23.00
N VAL A 2 -32.28 -37.27 -21.75
CA VAL A 2 -32.27 -38.63 -21.17
C VAL A 2 -33.15 -38.60 -19.92
N GLN A 3 -34.38 -39.10 -20.07
CA GLN A 3 -35.33 -39.25 -18.97
C GLN A 3 -34.82 -40.35 -18.02
N ARG A 4 -34.42 -39.97 -16.81
CA ARG A 4 -34.17 -40.94 -15.73
C ARG A 4 -35.46 -41.21 -14.97
N LYS A 5 -35.95 -42.44 -15.11
CA LYS A 5 -37.14 -43.04 -14.49
C LYS A 5 -37.00 -43.07 -12.95
N ILE A 6 -38.08 -42.71 -12.27
CA ILE A 6 -38.20 -42.57 -10.80
C ILE A 6 -38.04 -43.94 -10.11
N LYS A 7 -37.19 -43.98 -9.08
CA LYS A 7 -36.84 -45.16 -8.29
C LYS A 7 -37.94 -45.47 -7.27
N GLY A 8 -38.50 -46.69 -7.32
CA GLY A 8 -39.53 -47.18 -6.41
C GLY A 8 -39.07 -47.26 -4.94
N LYS A 9 -39.95 -46.86 -4.03
CA LYS A 9 -39.84 -47.07 -2.58
C LYS A 9 -40.03 -48.55 -2.25
N LYS A 10 -39.00 -49.21 -1.69
CA LYS A 10 -39.16 -50.45 -0.89
C LYS A 10 -38.19 -50.45 0.28
N GLY A 11 -38.74 -50.68 1.49
CA GLY A 11 -38.00 -51.21 2.64
C GLY A 11 -37.39 -50.18 3.61
N LYS A 12 -38.19 -49.54 4.45
CA LYS A 12 -37.68 -48.94 5.70
C LYS A 12 -37.47 -50.05 6.73
N LYS A 13 -36.23 -50.50 6.95
CA LYS A 13 -35.84 -51.18 8.20
C LYS A 13 -35.96 -50.16 9.33
N LYS A 14 -36.84 -50.41 10.31
CA LYS A 14 -36.95 -49.59 11.53
C LYS A 14 -35.76 -49.90 12.44
N ILE A 15 -34.73 -49.08 12.34
CA ILE A 15 -33.65 -49.01 13.34
C ILE A 15 -33.98 -47.81 14.23
N ALA A 16 -34.02 -48.02 15.55
CA ALA A 16 -34.31 -46.96 16.51
C ALA A 16 -33.24 -45.86 16.45
N ALA A 17 -33.67 -44.60 16.43
CA ALA A 17 -32.77 -43.45 16.43
C ALA A 17 -32.14 -43.28 17.83
N ALA A 18 -30.82 -43.04 17.88
CA ALA A 18 -30.08 -42.83 19.11
C ALA A 18 -30.59 -41.60 19.90
N PRO A 19 -30.74 -41.67 21.24
CA PRO A 19 -31.50 -40.71 22.03
C PRO A 19 -30.75 -39.40 22.36
N LEU A 20 -29.78 -38.98 21.55
CA LEU A 20 -28.95 -37.81 21.89
C LEU A 20 -28.36 -37.01 20.71
N ALA A 21 -29.02 -37.03 19.55
CA ALA A 21 -28.80 -36.00 18.54
C ALA A 21 -29.61 -34.74 18.92
N VAL A 22 -29.08 -33.94 19.86
CA VAL A 22 -29.62 -32.60 20.16
C VAL A 22 -29.51 -31.76 18.88
N LYS A 23 -30.61 -31.68 18.12
CA LYS A 23 -30.78 -30.67 17.08
C LYS A 23 -30.62 -29.32 17.76
N LYS A 24 -29.53 -28.60 17.48
CA LYS A 24 -29.45 -27.17 17.81
C LYS A 24 -30.74 -26.52 17.28
N PRO A 25 -31.56 -25.89 18.13
CA PRO A 25 -32.75 -25.21 17.65
C PRO A 25 -32.29 -24.09 16.72
N GLU A 26 -32.66 -24.18 15.44
CA GLU A 26 -32.54 -23.04 14.53
C GLU A 26 -33.38 -21.92 15.10
N GLN A 27 -32.69 -20.90 15.64
CA GLN A 27 -33.34 -19.68 16.11
C GLN A 27 -34.03 -19.04 14.91
N LYS A 28 -35.36 -19.15 14.86
CA LYS A 28 -36.19 -18.40 13.93
C LYS A 28 -35.96 -16.92 14.24
N LYS A 29 -35.23 -16.24 13.37
CA LYS A 29 -35.08 -14.78 13.43
C LYS A 29 -36.48 -14.19 13.39
N VAL A 30 -36.87 -13.46 14.42
CA VAL A 30 -38.14 -12.73 14.47
C VAL A 30 -38.08 -11.66 13.38
N THR A 31 -38.65 -11.96 12.21
CA THR A 31 -38.74 -11.01 11.09
C THR A 31 -40.02 -10.22 11.24
N ASN A 32 -39.89 -8.91 11.47
CA ASN A 32 -41.02 -8.00 11.49
C ASN A 32 -41.64 -7.95 10.07
N PRO A 33 -42.93 -8.26 9.89
CA PRO A 33 -43.60 -8.31 8.59
C PRO A 33 -43.66 -6.95 7.88
N LEU A 34 -43.37 -5.84 8.57
CA LEU A 34 -43.29 -4.50 7.98
C LEU A 34 -42.01 -4.29 7.15
N PHE A 35 -40.99 -5.15 7.27
CA PHE A 35 -39.75 -5.03 6.49
C PHE A 35 -39.72 -5.99 5.31
N GLU A 36 -39.88 -5.44 4.10
CA GLU A 36 -39.76 -6.17 2.85
C GLU A 36 -38.37 -6.00 2.21
N LYS A 37 -37.85 -7.05 1.59
CA LYS A 37 -36.66 -6.95 0.75
C LYS A 37 -37.04 -6.28 -0.57
N ARG A 38 -36.48 -5.10 -0.85
CA ARG A 38 -36.64 -4.37 -2.12
C ARG A 38 -35.32 -4.31 -2.88
N PRO A 39 -34.88 -5.41 -3.53
CA PRO A 39 -33.63 -5.41 -4.28
C PRO A 39 -33.79 -4.56 -5.54
N ARG A 40 -32.79 -3.73 -5.83
CA ARG A 40 -32.72 -2.97 -7.08
C ARG A 40 -31.97 -3.77 -8.14
N ASN A 41 -32.41 -3.68 -9.37
CA ASN A 41 -31.78 -4.29 -10.53
C ASN A 41 -30.91 -3.27 -11.26
N PHE A 42 -29.59 -3.43 -11.20
CA PHE A 42 -28.62 -2.51 -11.81
C PHE A 42 -28.13 -2.94 -13.20
N SER A 43 -28.83 -3.89 -13.84
CA SER A 43 -28.60 -4.23 -15.25
C SER A 43 -28.94 -3.05 -16.17
N ILE A 44 -28.41 -3.09 -17.40
CA ILE A 44 -28.61 -2.01 -18.38
C ILE A 44 -30.10 -1.81 -18.65
N GLY A 45 -30.58 -0.57 -18.54
CA GLY A 45 -31.98 -0.19 -18.80
C GLY A 45 -32.98 -0.42 -17.66
N GLN A 46 -32.51 -0.75 -16.45
CA GLN A 46 -33.35 -0.98 -15.27
C GLN A 46 -33.20 0.17 -14.27
N ASP A 47 -32.93 -0.11 -12.98
CA ASP A 47 -32.79 0.94 -11.95
C ASP A 47 -31.52 1.80 -12.16
N ILE A 48 -31.53 3.01 -11.57
CA ILE A 48 -30.39 3.92 -11.57
C ILE A 48 -29.14 3.22 -11.01
N GLN A 49 -28.06 3.29 -11.77
CA GLN A 49 -26.80 2.68 -11.39
C GLN A 49 -26.23 3.30 -10.10
N PRO A 50 -25.62 2.51 -9.20
CA PRO A 50 -25.04 3.02 -7.99
C PRO A 50 -23.80 3.87 -8.29
N LYS A 51 -23.41 4.73 -7.34
CA LYS A 51 -22.11 5.41 -7.38
C LYS A 51 -21.00 4.37 -7.37
N ARG A 52 -20.10 4.43 -8.36
CA ARG A 52 -18.92 3.57 -8.50
C ARG A 52 -17.65 4.40 -8.43
N ASP A 53 -16.52 3.74 -8.23
CA ASP A 53 -15.23 4.40 -8.41
C ASP A 53 -15.04 4.80 -9.88
N LEU A 54 -14.96 6.12 -10.12
CA LEU A 54 -14.76 6.70 -11.44
C LEU A 54 -13.30 7.11 -11.67
N SER A 55 -12.38 6.86 -10.74
CA SER A 55 -10.99 7.36 -10.77
C SER A 55 -10.27 7.14 -12.11
N ARG A 56 -10.57 6.06 -12.83
CA ARG A 56 -10.00 5.78 -14.16
C ARG A 56 -10.60 6.62 -15.29
N PHE A 57 -11.87 6.99 -15.17
CA PHE A 57 -12.65 7.73 -16.18
C PHE A 57 -12.75 9.23 -15.88
N VAL A 58 -12.28 9.68 -14.71
CA VAL A 58 -12.19 11.11 -14.39
C VAL A 58 -11.31 11.81 -15.41
N LYS A 59 -11.76 12.97 -15.88
CA LYS A 59 -10.93 13.92 -16.61
C LYS A 59 -9.90 14.52 -15.65
N TRP A 60 -8.75 13.88 -15.53
CA TRP A 60 -7.67 14.31 -14.65
C TRP A 60 -7.16 15.72 -15.01
N PRO A 61 -6.74 16.52 -14.00
CA PRO A 61 -6.09 17.80 -14.21
C PRO A 61 -4.92 17.71 -15.19
N LYS A 62 -4.66 18.80 -15.92
CA LYS A 62 -3.69 18.83 -17.03
C LYS A 62 -2.31 18.33 -16.62
N TYR A 63 -1.80 18.75 -15.46
CA TYR A 63 -0.46 18.37 -14.98
C TYR A 63 -0.33 16.86 -14.73
N VAL A 64 -1.36 16.21 -14.15
CA VAL A 64 -1.38 14.75 -13.93
C VAL A 64 -1.34 14.02 -15.27
N ARG A 65 -2.10 14.50 -16.25
CA ARG A 65 -2.14 13.90 -17.60
C ARG A 65 -0.77 13.97 -18.27
N ILE A 66 -0.13 15.12 -18.24
CA ILE A 66 1.20 15.32 -18.84
C ILE A 66 2.25 14.45 -18.15
N GLN A 67 2.23 14.35 -16.82
CA GLN A 67 3.15 13.48 -16.07
C GLN A 67 2.99 12.00 -16.45
N ARG A 68 1.74 11.50 -16.55
CA ARG A 68 1.44 10.12 -16.97
C ARG A 68 1.83 9.87 -18.43
N GLN A 69 1.49 10.78 -19.34
CA GLN A 69 1.87 10.68 -20.75
C GLN A 69 3.39 10.65 -20.92
N ARG A 70 4.13 11.49 -20.18
CA ARG A 70 5.59 11.48 -20.17
C ARG A 70 6.14 10.12 -19.74
N ALA A 71 5.64 9.55 -18.65
CA ALA A 71 6.07 8.24 -18.17
C ALA A 71 5.78 7.12 -19.20
N ILE A 72 4.61 7.14 -19.84
CA ILE A 72 4.26 6.20 -20.92
C ILE A 72 5.20 6.37 -22.10
N LEU A 73 5.51 7.62 -22.48
CA LEU A 73 6.42 7.90 -23.60
C LEU A 73 7.81 7.31 -23.35
N TYR A 74 8.40 7.53 -22.16
CA TYR A 74 9.70 6.94 -21.78
C TYR A 74 9.73 5.41 -21.88
N GLN A 75 8.61 4.73 -21.63
CA GLN A 75 8.52 3.27 -21.76
C GLN A 75 8.34 2.79 -23.20
N ARG A 76 7.80 3.64 -24.08
CA ARG A 76 7.45 3.28 -25.46
C ARG A 76 8.56 3.59 -26.45
N ILE A 77 9.32 4.66 -26.21
CA ILE A 77 10.47 5.00 -27.04
C ILE A 77 11.68 4.16 -26.65
N LYS A 78 12.60 3.96 -27.60
CA LYS A 78 13.91 3.38 -27.30
C LYS A 78 14.78 4.43 -26.61
N VAL A 79 14.98 4.27 -25.30
CA VAL A 79 15.81 5.19 -24.51
C VAL A 79 17.30 4.85 -24.74
N PRO A 80 18.16 5.84 -25.08
CA PRO A 80 19.59 5.62 -25.24
C PRO A 80 20.28 5.05 -23.99
N PRO A 81 21.30 4.17 -24.12
CA PRO A 81 21.97 3.54 -22.98
C PRO A 81 22.52 4.51 -21.91
N PRO A 82 23.13 5.66 -22.26
CA PRO A 82 23.61 6.62 -21.25
C PRO A 82 22.50 7.20 -20.36
N ILE A 83 21.26 7.19 -20.82
CA ILE A 83 20.09 7.62 -20.04
C ILE A 83 19.50 6.40 -19.29
N ASN A 84 19.47 5.25 -19.94
CA ASN A 84 18.87 4.04 -19.39
C ASN A 84 19.63 3.48 -18.17
N GLN A 85 20.93 3.76 -18.03
CA GLN A 85 21.73 3.33 -16.87
C GLN A 85 21.13 3.79 -15.54
N PHE A 86 20.45 4.95 -15.49
CA PHE A 86 19.84 5.48 -14.27
C PHE A 86 18.52 4.80 -13.88
N THR A 87 17.95 3.97 -14.77
CA THR A 87 16.80 3.12 -14.43
C THR A 87 17.22 1.83 -13.72
N GLN A 88 18.48 1.42 -13.90
CA GLN A 88 19.08 0.28 -13.23
C GLN A 88 19.64 0.72 -11.88
N CYS A 89 18.85 0.54 -10.83
CA CYS A 89 19.17 0.97 -9.48
C CYS A 89 19.90 -0.11 -8.67
N LEU A 90 20.60 0.32 -7.61
CA LEU A 90 21.16 -0.57 -6.60
C LEU A 90 20.06 -1.35 -5.86
N ASP A 91 20.36 -2.56 -5.41
CA ASP A 91 19.44 -3.37 -4.61
C ASP A 91 19.15 -2.73 -3.24
N ARG A 92 18.03 -3.12 -2.64
CA ARG A 92 17.54 -2.51 -1.40
C ARG A 92 18.48 -2.73 -0.22
N GLN A 93 19.11 -3.89 -0.12
CA GLN A 93 19.98 -4.27 0.99
C GLN A 93 21.26 -3.42 0.96
N THR A 94 21.92 -3.36 -0.19
CA THR A 94 23.12 -2.56 -0.37
C THR A 94 22.83 -1.06 -0.23
N ALA A 95 21.70 -0.57 -0.78
CA ALA A 95 21.28 0.82 -0.60
C ALA A 95 21.10 1.18 0.88
N THR A 96 20.49 0.31 1.67
CA THR A 96 20.28 0.53 3.11
C THR A 96 21.63 0.63 3.86
N ASN A 97 22.58 -0.24 3.55
CA ASN A 97 23.91 -0.21 4.16
C ASN A 97 24.69 1.05 3.76
N LEU A 98 24.60 1.43 2.48
CA LEU A 98 25.20 2.65 1.97
C LEU A 98 24.64 3.90 2.66
N PHE A 99 23.31 4.02 2.82
CA PHE A 99 22.73 5.17 3.52
C PHE A 99 23.10 5.23 5.00
N LYS A 100 23.23 4.08 5.69
CA LYS A 100 23.75 4.04 7.07
C LYS A 100 25.19 4.56 7.16
N LEU A 101 26.03 4.20 6.20
CA LEU A 101 27.40 4.70 6.13
C LEU A 101 27.42 6.22 5.88
N LEU A 102 26.63 6.70 4.91
CA LEU A 102 26.56 8.12 4.57
C LEU A 102 26.02 8.97 5.72
N ASP A 103 25.08 8.47 6.51
CA ASP A 103 24.54 9.19 7.67
C ASP A 103 25.61 9.42 8.76
N LYS A 104 26.52 8.45 8.97
CA LYS A 104 27.66 8.60 9.90
C LYS A 104 28.62 9.73 9.48
N TYR A 105 28.79 9.94 8.18
CA TYR A 105 29.70 10.94 7.63
C TYR A 105 28.97 12.17 7.07
N LYS A 106 27.75 12.42 7.55
CA LYS A 106 26.93 13.56 7.16
C LYS A 106 27.58 14.88 7.61
N PRO A 107 27.56 15.93 6.78
CA PRO A 107 28.10 17.23 7.16
C PRO A 107 27.29 17.89 8.29
N GLU A 108 27.94 18.81 9.00
CA GLU A 108 27.31 19.55 10.09
C GLU A 108 26.11 20.40 9.62
N SER A 109 25.05 20.44 10.44
CA SER A 109 23.96 21.38 10.22
C SER A 109 24.40 22.82 10.53
N LYS A 110 23.68 23.81 10.00
CA LYS A 110 23.95 25.23 10.31
C LYS A 110 23.90 25.51 11.82
N ALA A 111 22.99 24.86 12.55
CA ALA A 111 22.87 24.98 14.00
C ALA A 111 24.07 24.36 14.74
N ALA A 112 24.48 23.15 14.36
CA ALA A 112 25.66 22.48 14.92
C ALA A 112 26.94 23.28 14.66
N LYS A 113 27.07 23.86 13.46
CA LYS A 113 28.17 24.76 13.11
C LYS A 113 28.21 25.99 14.01
N LYS A 114 27.04 26.61 14.27
CA LYS A 114 26.93 27.76 15.19
C LYS A 114 27.35 27.38 16.60
N GLN A 115 26.84 26.26 17.13
CA GLN A 115 27.22 25.76 18.45
C GLN A 115 28.72 25.49 18.56
N ARG A 116 29.33 24.84 17.56
CA ARG A 116 30.78 24.60 17.51
C ARG A 116 31.56 25.91 17.54
N LEU A 117 31.15 26.91 16.75
CA LEU A 117 31.83 28.21 16.70
C LEU A 117 31.70 28.98 18.02
N LEU A 118 30.52 28.94 18.66
CA LEU A 118 30.30 29.54 19.98
C LEU A 118 31.17 28.87 21.03
N GLN A 119 31.20 27.53 21.09
CA GLN A 119 32.06 26.78 22.01
C GLN A 119 33.55 27.11 21.81
N ARG A 120 33.99 27.25 20.56
CA ARG A 120 35.36 27.65 20.23
C ARG A 120 35.67 29.06 20.71
N ALA A 121 34.76 30.01 20.49
CA ALA A 121 34.89 31.38 20.94
C ALA A 121 34.94 31.48 22.49
N GLU A 122 34.08 30.74 23.18
CA GLU A 122 34.08 30.65 24.65
C GLU A 122 35.40 30.08 25.19
N GLN A 123 35.92 28.99 24.60
CA GLN A 123 37.21 28.41 25.02
C GLN A 123 38.36 29.40 24.83
N LYS A 124 38.37 30.13 23.72
CA LYS A 124 39.36 31.18 23.45
C LYS A 124 39.25 32.32 24.47
N SER A 125 38.04 32.74 24.84
CA SER A 125 37.83 33.78 25.86
C SER A 125 38.33 33.37 27.25
N ARG A 126 38.32 32.07 27.57
CA ARG A 126 38.84 31.50 28.83
C ARG A 126 40.36 31.33 28.83
N GLY A 127 41.07 31.89 27.86
CA GLY A 127 42.53 31.87 27.78
C GLY A 127 43.14 30.58 27.25
N ARG A 128 42.33 29.65 26.70
CA ARG A 128 42.87 28.46 26.00
C ARG A 128 43.30 28.84 24.59
N GLU A 129 44.45 28.37 24.14
CA GLU A 129 44.94 28.60 22.78
C GLU A 129 44.06 27.94 21.71
N ASP A 130 43.97 28.56 20.54
CA ASP A 130 43.18 28.05 19.42
C ASP A 130 43.95 26.97 18.66
N ALA A 131 43.87 25.74 19.16
CA ALA A 131 44.54 24.60 18.51
C ALA A 131 43.89 24.28 17.14
N PRO A 132 44.70 23.96 16.10
CA PRO A 132 44.18 23.58 14.80
C PRO A 132 43.43 22.23 14.88
N THR A 133 42.11 22.29 14.75
CA THR A 133 41.25 21.09 14.72
C THR A 133 41.40 20.32 13.41
N LYS A 134 41.62 19.01 13.49
CA LYS A 134 41.66 18.11 12.32
C LYS A 134 40.33 18.17 11.55
N ARG A 135 40.41 18.26 10.21
CA ARG A 135 39.22 18.24 9.35
C ARG A 135 38.53 16.87 9.47
N LEU A 136 37.24 16.88 9.77
CA LEU A 136 36.43 15.66 9.82
C LEU A 136 36.22 15.11 8.40
N PRO A 137 36.31 13.77 8.21
CA PRO A 137 35.88 13.15 6.96
C PRO A 137 34.37 13.33 6.85
N VAL A 138 33.91 14.03 5.81
CA VAL A 138 32.49 14.26 5.55
C VAL A 138 32.19 14.02 4.08
N VAL A 139 31.00 13.49 3.81
CA VAL A 139 30.46 13.38 2.45
C VAL A 139 30.12 14.79 1.99
N ARG A 140 30.66 15.22 0.83
CA ARG A 140 30.44 16.53 0.24
C ARG A 140 29.32 16.50 -0.79
#